data_AF-A0AAV7W4F8-F1
#
_entry.id   AF-A0AAV7W4F8-F1
#
_cell.length_a   1.000
_cell.length_b   1.000
_cell.length_c   1.000
_cell.angle_alpha   90.00
_cell.angle_beta   90.00
_cell.angle_gamma   90.00
#
_symmetry.space_group_name_H-M   'P 1'
#
loop_
_entity.id
_entity.type
_entity.pdbx_description
1 polymer ?
#
loop_
_entity_poly.entity_id
_entity_poly.type
_entity_poly.pdbx_seq_one_letter_code
_entity_poly.pdbx_strand_id
1 'polypeptide(L)' 'AFVAMFSRALQAEYKSKGIIIQVIMPYGVSTSMTKNPKPNIITKTPDDLVKQSLNYVTFGDQVFGSLAHEV' A
#
# COMPACT_ATOMS: atom_id res chain seq x y z
N ALA A 1 -4.27 -4.83 10.38
CA ALA A 1 -3.91 -6.23 10.69
C ALA A 1 -4.83 -7.23 9.97
N PHE A 2 -6.15 -7.25 10.23
CA PHE A 2 -7.07 -8.23 9.62
C PHE A 2 -7.01 -8.27 8.08
N VAL A 3 -7.25 -7.13 7.42
CA VAL A 3 -7.28 -7.06 5.94
C VAL A 3 -5.96 -7.55 5.33
N ALA A 4 -4.82 -7.18 5.91
CA ALA A 4 -3.52 -7.63 5.42
C ALA A 4 -3.33 -9.15 5.52
N MET A 5 -3.71 -9.76 6.64
CA MET A 5 -3.64 -11.21 6.81
C MET A 5 -4.60 -11.92 5.85
N PHE A 6 -5.82 -11.41 5.73
CA PHE A 6 -6.82 -11.94 4.81
C PHE A 6 -6.36 -11.87 3.35
N SER A 7 -5.86 -10.72 2.90
CA SER A 7 -5.32 -10.55 1.54
C SER A 7 -4.16 -11.49 1.26
N ARG A 8 -3.25 -11.69 2.23
CA ARG A 8 -2.13 -12.63 2.08
C ARG A 8 -2.59 -14.09 2.02
N ALA A 9 -3.61 -14.46 2.78
CA ALA A 9 -4.22 -15.79 2.68
C ALA A 9 -4.83 -16.03 1.30
N LEU A 10 -5.57 -15.05 0.77
CA LEU A 10 -6.12 -15.13 -0.59
C LEU A 10 -5.01 -15.18 -1.65
N GLN A 11 -3.96 -14.38 -1.50
CA GLN A 11 -2.80 -14.42 -2.39
C GLN A 11 -2.19 -15.83 -2.44
N ALA A 12 -2.03 -16.51 -1.31
CA ALA A 12 -1.56 -17.89 -1.28
C ALA A 12 -2.49 -18.87 -2.00
N GLU A 13 -3.81 -18.68 -1.91
CA GLU A 13 -4.80 -19.55 -2.54
C GLU A 13 -4.96 -19.33 -4.05
N TYR A 14 -4.90 -18.08 -4.50
CA TYR A 14 -5.26 -17.69 -5.87
C TYR A 14 -4.07 -17.38 -6.78
N LYS A 15 -2.85 -17.28 -6.24
CA LYS A 15 -1.63 -17.05 -7.05
C LYS A 15 -1.42 -18.11 -8.13
N SER A 16 -1.69 -19.38 -7.83
CA SER A 16 -1.58 -20.47 -8.82
C SER A 16 -2.62 -20.38 -9.94
N LYS A 17 -3.72 -19.67 -9.71
CA LYS A 17 -4.80 -19.42 -10.68
C LYS A 17 -4.53 -18.18 -11.55
N GLY A 18 -3.34 -17.57 -11.43
CA GLY A 18 -2.95 -16.38 -12.20
C GLY A 18 -3.53 -15.07 -11.67
N ILE A 19 -4.13 -15.06 -10.49
CA ILE A 19 -4.67 -13.85 -9.85
C ILE A 19 -3.64 -13.30 -8.87
N ILE A 20 -3.30 -12.03 -9.01
CA ILE A 20 -2.38 -11.33 -8.11
C ILE A 20 -3.19 -10.53 -7.11
N ILE A 21 -3.01 -10.84 -5.83
CA ILE A 21 -3.57 -10.13 -4.70
C ILE A 21 -2.42 -9.55 -3.90
N GLN A 22 -2.34 -8.22 -3.87
CA GLN A 22 -1.32 -7.48 -3.15
C GLN A 22 -2.00 -6.54 -2.14
N VAL A 23 -1.46 -6.47 -0.93
CA VAL A 23 -1.90 -5.49 0.06
C VAL A 23 -0.94 -4.30 0.12
N ILE A 24 -1.50 -3.10 0.08
CA ILE A 24 -0.77 -1.85 0.30
C ILE A 24 -1.15 -1.30 1.67
N MET A 25 -0.16 -1.05 2.52
CA MET A 25 -0.34 -0.49 3.86
C MET A 25 0.42 0.83 3.98
N PRO A 26 -0.12 1.93 3.42
CA PRO A 26 0.55 3.21 3.54
C PRO A 26 0.46 3.71 4.99
N TYR A 27 1.44 4.52 5.40
CA TYR A 27 1.41 5.18 6.70
C TYR A 27 0.58 6.48 6.62
N GLY A 28 1.23 7.64 6.63
CA GLY A 28 0.55 8.93 6.59
C GLY A 28 0.27 9.39 5.16
N VAL A 29 -1.00 9.67 4.84
CA VAL A 29 -1.42 10.24 3.56
C VAL A 29 -2.39 11.38 3.79
N SER A 30 -2.14 12.55 3.21
CA SER A 30 -3.02 13.72 3.32
C SER A 30 -4.28 13.55 2.47
N THR A 31 -5.33 12.97 3.04
CA THR A 31 -6.65 12.79 2.41
C THR A 31 -7.77 13.25 3.33
N SER A 32 -8.99 13.36 2.81
CA SER A 32 -10.20 13.63 3.61
C SER A 32 -10.40 12.63 4.75
N MET A 33 -10.04 11.35 4.56
CA MET A 33 -10.12 10.32 5.61
C MET A 33 -9.24 10.65 6.83
N THR A 34 -8.12 11.32 6.59
CA THR A 34 -7.16 11.74 7.63
C THR A 34 -7.33 13.21 8.06
N LYS A 35 -8.35 13.91 7.55
CA LYS A 35 -8.57 15.35 7.75
C LYS A 35 -7.52 16.28 7.13
N ASN A 36 -6.93 15.88 6.00
CA ASN A 36 -5.99 16.71 5.22
C ASN A 36 -4.85 17.35 6.06
N PRO A 37 -4.06 16.56 6.81
CA PRO A 37 -2.89 17.06 7.52
C PRO A 37 -1.88 17.67 6.54
N LYS A 38 -1.08 18.63 7.00
CA LYS A 38 -0.03 19.23 6.17
C LYS A 38 0.98 18.14 5.71
N PRO A 39 1.19 17.96 4.39
CA PRO A 39 2.18 17.00 3.88
C PRO A 39 3.60 17.29 4.39
N ASN A 40 4.38 16.23 4.58
CA ASN A 40 5.79 16.28 5.00
C ASN A 40 6.53 15.06 4.45
N ILE A 41 7.75 14.79 4.94
CA ILE A 41 8.58 13.67 4.47
C ILE A 41 7.86 12.32 4.64
N ILE A 42 7.19 12.14 5.78
CA ILE A 42 6.47 10.92 6.15
C ILE A 42 5.02 10.97 5.66
N THR A 43 4.35 12.11 5.76
CA THR A 43 2.96 12.29 5.32
C THR A 43 2.90 12.70 3.85
N LYS A 44 2.60 11.76 2.96
CA LYS A 44 2.58 11.98 1.51
C LYS A 44 1.26 12.63 1.04
N THR A 45 1.31 13.30 -0.10
CA THR A 45 0.08 13.63 -0.84
C THR A 45 -0.48 12.36 -1.51
N PRO A 46 -1.78 12.32 -1.86
CA PRO A 46 -2.36 11.18 -2.55
C PRO A 46 -1.66 10.89 -3.89
N ASP A 47 -1.39 11.94 -4.67
CA ASP A 47 -0.74 11.82 -5.99
C ASP A 47 0.69 11.28 -5.86
N ASP A 48 1.45 11.74 -4.86
CA ASP A 48 2.81 11.26 -4.63
C ASP A 48 2.85 9.80 -4.18
N LEU A 49 1.89 9.39 -3.35
CA LEU A 49 1.77 7.99 -2.93
C LEU A 49 1.44 7.10 -4.13
N VAL A 50 0.46 7.48 -4.96
CA VAL A 50 0.07 6.69 -6.14
C VAL A 50 1.23 6.55 -7.11
N LYS A 51 1.90 7.66 -7.44
CA LYS A 51 3.07 7.64 -8.34
C LYS A 51 4.18 6.70 -7.87
N GLN A 52 4.46 6.69 -6.57
CA GLN A 52 5.46 5.78 -6.00
C GLN A 52 4.95 4.34 -5.94
N SER A 53 3.69 4.13 -5.56
CA SER A 53 3.08 2.80 -5.43
C SER A 53 3.07 2.03 -6.75
N LEU A 54 2.99 2.74 -7.89
CA LEU A 54 3.08 2.12 -9.21
C LEU A 54 4.38 1.33 -9.43
N ASN A 55 5.49 1.75 -8.82
CA ASN A 55 6.77 1.03 -8.91
C ASN A 55 6.78 -0.29 -8.12
N TYR A 56 5.81 -0.48 -7.21
CA TYR A 56 5.69 -1.66 -6.36
C TYR A 56 4.58 -2.61 -6.82
N VAL A 57 3.91 -2.32 -7.92
CA VAL A 57 2.88 -3.19 -8.49
C VAL A 57 3.52 -4.55 -8.80
N THR A 58 2.93 -5.62 -8.30
CA THR A 58 3.45 -7.01 -8.34
C THR A 58 4.71 -7.30 -7.50
N PHE A 59 5.26 -6.30 -6.80
CA PHE A 59 6.40 -6.48 -5.92
C PHE A 59 5.95 -7.08 -4.57
N GLY A 60 6.10 -8.40 -4.41
CA GLY A 60 5.73 -9.09 -3.17
C GLY A 60 4.23 -9.07 -2.84
N ASP A 61 3.86 -9.76 -1.76
CA ASP A 61 2.45 -9.91 -1.36
C ASP A 61 1.96 -8.74 -0.47
N GLN A 62 2.89 -7.99 0.14
CA GLN A 62 2.63 -6.84 1.01
C GLN A 62 3.68 -5.74 0.77
N VAL A 63 3.21 -4.50 0.60
CA VAL A 63 4.06 -3.31 0.42
C VAL A 63 3.49 -2.10 1.15
N PHE A 64 4.33 -1.07 1.36
CA PHE A 64 3.92 0.19 1.97
C PHE A 64 3.59 1.28 0.94
N GLY A 65 3.92 1.08 -0.34
CA GLY A 65 3.58 1.98 -1.45
C GLY A 65 4.49 3.22 -1.60
N SER A 66 5.42 3.44 -0.67
CA SER A 66 6.44 4.48 -0.74
C SER A 66 7.65 4.10 0.12
N LEU A 67 8.86 4.44 -0.34
CA LEU A 67 10.09 4.29 0.44
C LEU A 67 10.01 4.99 1.80
N ALA A 68 9.31 6.12 1.87
CA ALA A 68 9.14 6.85 3.13
C ALA A 68 8.21 6.13 4.14
N HIS A 69 7.50 5.10 3.69
CA HIS A 69 6.61 4.28 4.52
C HIS A 69 7.20 2.88 4.79
N GLU A 70 8.38 2.56 4.25
CA GLU A 70 9.14 1.33 4.52
C GLU A 70 10.01 1.50 5.77
N VAL A 71 9.38 1.66 6.94
CA VAL A 71 10.06 1.77 8.25
C VAL A 71 9.82 0.54 9.10
#